data_AF-A0A7Z9RZI0-F1
#
_entry.id   AF-A0A7Z9RZI0-F1
#
_cell.length_a   1.000
_cell.length_b   1.000
_cell.length_c   1.000
_cell.angle_alpha   90.00
_cell.angle_beta   90.00
_cell.angle_gamma   90.00
#
_symmetry.space_group_name_H-M   'P 1'
#
loop_
_entity.id
_entity.type
_entity.pdbx_description
1 polymer ?
#
loop_
_entity_poly.entity_id
_entity_poly.type
_entity_poly.pdbx_seq_one_letter_code
_entity_poly.pdbx_strand_id
1 'polypeptide(L)'
;MSGYRMNKLCIDGAHHSDVEIRRACIKMIPKLFIESEMRIQANELLRQETDSQLIELLNDMAFDPELEGGEQEKNRFLAPAPPVTLADGTVLPASAFDLDESGQPLFAAEQQSADQLLPAPDRDAGEAGPARADNAQAPNQEFDDIEFDPARDDYDEEFDAELDDVDGEPSDGEQN
;
A
#
# COMPACT_ATOMS: atom_id res chain seq x y z
N MET A 1 -12.87 -21.16 -25.22
CA MET A 1 -13.88 -20.06 -25.22
C MET A 1 -15.28 -20.58 -24.84
N SER A 2 -15.49 -21.05 -23.60
CA SER A 2 -16.82 -21.56 -23.17
C SER A 2 -17.41 -20.82 -21.95
N GLY A 3 -16.60 -20.07 -21.18
CA GLY A 3 -17.06 -19.41 -19.95
C GLY A 3 -17.91 -18.15 -20.15
N TYR A 4 -17.76 -17.44 -21.28
CA TYR A 4 -18.40 -16.12 -21.49
C TYR A 4 -19.93 -16.17 -21.40
N ARG A 5 -20.56 -17.23 -21.93
CA ARG A 5 -22.02 -17.39 -21.88
C ARG A 5 -22.52 -17.62 -20.45
N MET A 6 -21.76 -18.37 -19.65
CA MET A 6 -22.10 -18.63 -18.25
C MET A 6 -21.96 -17.36 -17.41
N ASN A 7 -20.87 -16.61 -17.62
CA ASN A 7 -20.62 -15.36 -16.91
C ASN A 7 -21.73 -14.34 -17.21
N LYS A 8 -22.11 -14.19 -18.49
CA LYS A 8 -23.22 -13.31 -18.87
C LYS A 8 -24.54 -13.74 -18.23
N LEU A 9 -24.87 -15.03 -18.27
CA LEU A 9 -26.09 -15.56 -17.63
C LEU A 9 -26.10 -15.30 -16.11
N CYS A 10 -24.94 -15.41 -15.47
CA CYS A 10 -24.79 -15.17 -14.04
C CYS A 10 -25.08 -13.71 -13.68
N ILE A 11 -24.55 -12.76 -14.46
CA ILE A 11 -24.81 -11.33 -14.25
C ILE A 11 -26.28 -11.00 -14.56
N ASP A 12 -26.79 -11.46 -15.71
CA ASP A 12 -28.19 -11.21 -16.08
C ASP A 12 -29.16 -11.79 -15.01
N GLY A 13 -28.84 -12.96 -14.44
CA GLY A 13 -29.61 -13.58 -13.36
C GLY A 13 -29.48 -12.90 -12.00
N ALA A 14 -28.38 -12.16 -11.76
CA ALA A 14 -28.21 -11.36 -10.55
C ALA A 14 -29.14 -10.13 -10.51
N HIS A 15 -29.76 -9.73 -11.64
CA HIS A 15 -30.78 -8.67 -11.70
C HIS A 15 -32.22 -9.22 -11.80
N HIS A 16 -32.42 -10.53 -11.57
CA HIS A 16 -33.72 -11.16 -11.71
C HIS A 16 -34.72 -10.68 -10.64
N SER A 17 -36.03 -10.72 -10.92
CA SER A 17 -37.07 -10.27 -9.99
C SER A 17 -37.14 -11.11 -8.71
N ASP A 18 -36.92 -12.43 -8.84
CA ASP A 18 -36.88 -13.39 -7.73
C ASP A 18 -35.57 -13.31 -6.95
N VAL A 19 -35.69 -13.11 -5.63
CA VAL A 19 -34.58 -13.02 -4.67
C VAL A 19 -33.75 -14.31 -4.64
N GLU A 20 -34.38 -15.48 -4.73
CA GLU A 20 -33.66 -16.76 -4.66
C GLU A 20 -32.78 -16.99 -5.91
N ILE A 21 -33.26 -16.52 -7.08
CA ILE A 21 -32.47 -16.54 -8.31
C ILE A 21 -31.30 -15.58 -8.20
N ARG A 22 -31.52 -14.34 -7.73
CA ARG A 22 -30.42 -13.39 -7.50
C ARG A 22 -29.39 -13.96 -6.56
N ARG A 23 -29.82 -14.55 -5.44
CA ARG A 23 -28.96 -15.19 -4.45
C ARG A 23 -28.11 -16.30 -5.05
N ALA A 24 -28.71 -17.18 -5.86
CA ALA A 24 -27.99 -18.27 -6.49
C ALA A 24 -26.94 -17.74 -7.48
N CYS A 25 -27.29 -16.76 -8.30
CA CYS A 25 -26.38 -16.12 -9.25
C CYS A 25 -25.25 -15.37 -8.53
N ILE A 26 -25.54 -14.58 -7.50
CA ILE A 26 -24.54 -13.85 -6.71
C ILE A 26 -23.51 -14.80 -6.09
N LYS A 27 -23.95 -15.94 -5.55
CA LYS A 27 -23.05 -16.97 -4.99
C LYS A 27 -22.13 -17.64 -6.02
N MET A 28 -22.49 -17.57 -7.31
CA MET A 28 -21.67 -18.13 -8.39
C MET A 28 -20.59 -17.15 -8.86
N ILE A 29 -20.71 -15.85 -8.57
CA ILE A 29 -19.75 -14.82 -9.01
C ILE A 29 -18.30 -15.17 -8.57
N PRO A 30 -18.02 -15.54 -7.30
CA PRO A 30 -16.65 -15.88 -6.87
C PRO A 30 -16.08 -17.15 -7.53
N LYS A 31 -16.92 -17.94 -8.21
CA LYS A 31 -16.49 -19.18 -8.90
C LYS A 31 -16.18 -18.94 -10.38
N LEU A 32 -16.73 -17.86 -10.95
CA LEU A 32 -16.72 -17.60 -12.39
C LEU A 32 -15.81 -16.43 -12.77
N PHE A 33 -15.60 -15.49 -11.86
CA PHE A 33 -14.83 -14.28 -12.08
C PHE A 33 -13.51 -14.30 -11.31
N ILE A 34 -12.51 -13.62 -11.85
CA ILE A 34 -11.30 -13.29 -11.08
C ILE A 34 -11.62 -12.21 -10.04
N GLU A 35 -10.76 -12.06 -9.05
CA GLU A 35 -11.01 -11.22 -7.88
C GLU A 35 -11.35 -9.76 -8.24
N SER A 36 -10.61 -9.16 -9.18
CA SER A 36 -10.85 -7.79 -9.65
C SER A 36 -12.20 -7.64 -10.35
N GLU A 37 -12.56 -8.56 -11.24
CA GLU A 37 -13.86 -8.57 -11.91
C GLU A 37 -14.99 -8.83 -10.92
N MET A 38 -14.82 -9.76 -9.97
CA MET A 38 -15.78 -10.03 -8.91
C MET A 38 -16.09 -8.76 -8.12
N ARG A 39 -15.07 -8.01 -7.69
CA ARG A 39 -15.25 -6.74 -6.95
C ARG A 39 -16.00 -5.69 -7.76
N ILE A 40 -15.69 -5.56 -9.05
CA ILE A 40 -16.38 -4.63 -9.95
C ILE A 40 -17.87 -5.00 -10.07
N GLN A 41 -18.17 -6.28 -10.29
CA GLN A 41 -19.56 -6.76 -10.41
C GLN A 41 -20.32 -6.63 -9.08
N ALA A 42 -19.67 -6.92 -7.95
CA ALA A 42 -20.28 -6.78 -6.62
C ALA A 42 -20.65 -5.32 -6.33
N ASN A 43 -19.76 -4.37 -6.63
CA ASN A 43 -20.02 -2.93 -6.47
C ASN A 43 -21.17 -2.43 -7.36
N GLU A 44 -21.28 -2.93 -8.59
CA GLU A 44 -22.38 -2.56 -9.48
C GLU A 44 -23.73 -3.11 -8.99
N LEU A 45 -23.75 -4.36 -8.53
CA LEU A 45 -24.94 -5.00 -7.97
C LEU A 45 -25.40 -4.34 -6.67
N LEU A 46 -24.48 -3.88 -5.82
CA LEU A 46 -24.79 -3.17 -4.58
C LEU A 46 -25.61 -1.90 -4.80
N ARG A 47 -25.48 -1.23 -5.95
CA ARG A 47 -26.24 -0.01 -6.26
C ARG A 47 -27.72 -0.27 -6.51
N GLN A 48 -28.06 -1.50 -6.90
CA GLN A 48 -29.39 -1.86 -7.39
C GLN A 48 -30.11 -2.83 -6.45
N GLU A 49 -29.36 -3.58 -5.64
CA GLU A 49 -29.92 -4.57 -4.73
C GLU A 49 -30.70 -3.90 -3.58
N THR A 50 -31.79 -4.54 -3.18
CA THR A 50 -32.70 -4.03 -2.14
C THR A 50 -32.78 -4.96 -0.93
N ASP A 51 -32.42 -6.24 -1.10
CA ASP A 51 -32.44 -7.21 -0.02
C ASP A 51 -31.20 -7.11 0.87
N SER A 52 -31.41 -7.01 2.18
CA SER A 52 -30.32 -6.81 3.14
C SER A 52 -29.34 -7.98 3.21
N GLN A 53 -29.81 -9.22 3.05
CA GLN A 53 -28.93 -10.40 3.11
C GLN A 53 -28.05 -10.49 1.87
N LEU A 54 -28.56 -10.08 0.72
CA LEU A 54 -27.78 -10.00 -0.52
C LEU A 54 -26.79 -8.84 -0.47
N ILE A 55 -27.17 -7.70 0.11
CA ILE A 55 -26.27 -6.57 0.33
C ILE A 55 -25.09 -6.97 1.23
N GLU A 56 -25.33 -7.67 2.34
CA GLU A 56 -24.24 -8.19 3.19
C GLU A 56 -23.28 -9.07 2.40
N LEU A 57 -23.82 -10.04 1.65
CA LEU A 57 -23.01 -10.95 0.84
C LEU A 57 -22.20 -10.21 -0.24
N LEU A 58 -22.78 -9.21 -0.88
CA LEU A 58 -22.11 -8.41 -1.90
C LEU A 58 -21.04 -7.49 -1.30
N ASN A 59 -21.24 -6.95 -0.10
CA ASN A 59 -20.22 -6.16 0.60
C ASN A 59 -18.99 -7.02 0.93
N ASP A 60 -19.19 -8.26 1.40
CA ASP A 60 -18.09 -9.19 1.64
C ASP A 60 -17.28 -9.49 0.38
N MET A 61 -17.94 -9.53 -0.79
CA MET A 61 -17.28 -9.71 -2.08
C MET A 61 -16.64 -8.43 -2.63
N ALA A 62 -17.15 -7.26 -2.26
CA ALA A 62 -16.62 -5.97 -2.68
C ALA A 62 -15.39 -5.54 -1.87
N PHE A 63 -15.27 -6.03 -0.62
CA PHE A 63 -14.19 -5.72 0.30
C PHE A 63 -12.83 -6.06 -0.30
N ASP A 64 -11.94 -5.06 -0.31
CA ASP A 64 -10.56 -5.21 -0.79
C ASP A 64 -9.60 -5.15 0.40
N PRO A 65 -9.01 -6.27 0.85
CA PRO A 65 -8.12 -6.27 2.01
C PRO A 65 -6.81 -5.50 1.78
N GLU A 66 -6.39 -5.27 0.54
CA GLU A 66 -5.16 -4.51 0.26
C GLU A 66 -5.37 -3.01 0.44
N LEU A 67 -6.53 -2.51 -0.02
CA LEU A 67 -6.92 -1.10 0.02
C LEU A 67 -7.67 -0.70 1.31
N GLU A 68 -8.52 -1.59 1.80
CA GLU A 68 -9.45 -1.36 2.91
C GLU A 68 -8.99 -2.07 4.21
N GLY A 69 -7.90 -2.85 4.13
CA GLY A 69 -7.21 -3.43 5.27
C GLY A 69 -6.55 -2.34 6.14
N GLY A 70 -7.09 -2.15 7.33
CA GLY A 70 -6.61 -1.15 8.29
C GLY A 70 -5.15 -1.35 8.71
N GLU A 71 -4.50 -0.25 9.08
CA GLU A 71 -3.12 -0.20 9.59
C GLU A 71 -2.89 -1.19 10.74
N GLN A 72 -3.91 -1.49 11.56
CA GLN A 72 -3.83 -2.41 12.69
C GLN A 72 -3.54 -3.87 12.29
N GLU A 73 -4.06 -4.32 11.15
CA GLU A 73 -3.80 -5.69 10.65
C GLU A 73 -2.39 -5.80 10.06
N LYS A 74 -1.93 -4.74 9.38
CA LYS A 74 -0.54 -4.61 8.90
C LYS A 74 0.46 -4.52 10.07
N ASN A 75 0.15 -3.74 11.11
CA ASN A 75 0.99 -3.59 12.31
C ASN A 75 1.11 -4.85 13.16
N ARG A 76 0.20 -5.82 13.02
CA ARG A 76 0.33 -7.12 13.71
C ARG A 76 1.58 -7.89 13.27
N PHE A 77 2.01 -7.73 12.01
CA PHE A 77 3.24 -8.32 11.49
C PHE A 77 4.50 -7.50 11.82
N LEU A 78 4.34 -6.26 12.31
CA LEU A 78 5.40 -5.39 12.83
C LEU A 78 5.53 -5.48 14.36
N ALA A 79 4.74 -6.33 15.02
CA ALA A 79 4.84 -6.51 16.45
C ALA A 79 6.27 -6.95 16.83
N PRO A 80 6.88 -6.33 17.86
CA PRO A 80 8.24 -6.67 18.26
C PRO A 80 8.33 -8.16 18.57
N ALA A 81 9.32 -8.82 17.96
CA ALA A 81 9.52 -10.26 18.14
C ALA A 81 9.67 -10.59 19.64
N PRO A 82 9.14 -11.74 20.10
CA PRO A 82 9.30 -12.15 21.48
C PRO A 82 10.80 -12.24 21.82
N PRO A 83 11.20 -11.79 23.03
CA PRO A 83 12.60 -11.77 23.42
C PRO A 83 13.17 -13.19 23.43
N VAL A 84 14.38 -13.34 22.87
CA VAL A 84 15.11 -14.61 22.92
C VAL A 84 15.54 -14.85 24.36
N THR A 85 15.24 -16.04 24.89
CA THR A 85 15.60 -16.45 26.24
C THR A 85 16.56 -17.64 26.18
N LEU A 86 17.53 -17.66 27.08
CA LEU A 86 18.41 -18.81 27.30
C LEU A 86 17.67 -19.89 28.11
N ALA A 87 18.23 -21.10 28.17
CA ALA A 87 17.65 -22.24 28.90
C ALA A 87 17.46 -21.99 30.41
N ASP A 88 18.20 -21.04 30.98
CA ASP A 88 18.09 -20.60 32.37
C ASP A 88 17.01 -19.52 32.60
N GLY A 89 16.33 -19.07 31.52
CA GLY A 89 15.29 -18.04 31.55
C GLY A 89 15.81 -16.61 31.44
N THR A 90 17.12 -16.42 31.25
CA THR A 90 17.70 -15.08 31.07
C THR A 90 17.30 -14.49 29.71
N VAL A 91 16.73 -13.28 29.72
CA VAL A 91 16.34 -12.55 28.51
C VAL A 91 17.56 -11.90 27.87
N LEU A 92 17.79 -12.20 26.59
CA LEU A 92 18.92 -11.65 25.85
C LEU A 92 18.60 -10.26 25.29
N PRO A 93 19.59 -9.35 25.26
CA PRO A 93 19.45 -8.07 24.58
C PRO A 93 19.30 -8.29 23.07
N ALA A 94 18.62 -7.37 22.37
CA ALA A 94 18.38 -7.48 20.93
C ALA A 94 19.67 -7.57 20.07
N SER A 95 20.82 -7.17 20.62
CA SER A 95 22.13 -7.27 19.98
C SER A 95 22.79 -8.66 20.09
N ALA A 96 22.19 -9.60 20.82
CA ALA A 96 22.73 -10.96 20.98
C ALA A 96 22.32 -11.86 19.80
N PHE A 97 22.92 -11.64 18.62
CA PHE A 97 22.56 -12.37 17.41
C PHE A 97 23.39 -13.66 17.19
N ASP A 98 24.51 -13.83 17.89
CA ASP A 98 25.43 -14.96 17.68
C ASP A 98 25.92 -15.53 19.02
N LEU A 99 25.06 -16.17 19.80
CA LEU A 99 25.45 -16.88 21.03
C LEU A 99 25.38 -18.41 20.83
N ASP A 100 26.29 -19.14 21.46
CA ASP A 100 26.28 -20.59 21.55
C ASP A 100 25.28 -21.09 22.62
N GLU A 101 25.17 -22.42 22.76
CA GLU A 101 24.26 -23.08 23.70
C GLU A 101 24.52 -22.72 25.18
N SER A 102 25.69 -22.14 25.48
CA SER A 102 26.08 -21.66 26.81
C SER A 102 25.89 -20.15 27.01
N GLY A 103 25.37 -19.44 26.00
CA GLY A 103 25.17 -17.99 26.02
C GLY A 103 26.45 -17.20 25.76
N GLN A 104 27.51 -17.83 25.27
CA GLN A 104 28.75 -17.16 24.88
C GLN A 104 28.73 -16.77 23.41
N PRO A 105 29.33 -15.64 23.01
CA PRO A 105 29.35 -15.25 21.61
C PRO A 105 30.10 -16.29 20.77
N LEU A 106 29.44 -16.79 19.72
CA LEU A 106 29.93 -17.84 18.81
C LEU A 106 31.21 -17.40 18.09
N PHE A 107 31.37 -16.08 17.92
CA PHE A 107 32.59 -15.45 17.46
C PHE A 107 33.12 -14.53 18.55
N ALA A 108 34.38 -14.72 18.96
CA ALA A 108 35.06 -13.72 19.77
C ALA A 108 35.10 -12.42 18.97
N ALA A 109 34.49 -11.35 19.49
CA ALA A 109 34.75 -10.02 18.96
C ALA A 109 36.25 -9.76 19.16
N GLU A 110 37.06 -9.98 18.12
CA GLU A 110 38.33 -9.29 18.02
C GLU A 110 37.98 -7.83 18.22
N GLN A 111 38.51 -7.25 19.30
CA GLN A 111 38.34 -5.84 19.58
C GLN A 111 38.85 -5.10 18.36
N GLN A 112 37.94 -4.71 17.47
CA GLN A 112 38.23 -3.72 16.47
C GLN A 112 38.64 -2.50 17.28
N SER A 113 39.95 -2.24 17.27
CA SER A 113 40.55 -1.07 17.87
C SER A 113 39.71 0.14 17.45
N ALA A 114 39.38 0.99 18.42
CA ALA A 114 38.51 2.16 18.26
C ALA A 114 38.93 3.14 17.14
N ASP A 115 40.11 2.96 16.54
CA ASP A 115 40.62 3.71 15.40
C ASP A 115 39.92 3.44 14.05
N GLN A 116 38.94 2.51 14.00
CA GLN A 116 38.23 2.18 12.76
C GLN A 116 36.72 2.43 12.81
N LEU A 117 36.26 3.30 13.73
CA LEU A 117 34.93 3.90 13.57
C LEU A 117 34.93 4.74 12.29
N LEU A 118 33.99 4.41 11.37
CA LEU A 118 33.58 5.38 10.36
C LEU A 118 33.13 6.65 11.07
N PRO A 119 33.46 7.85 10.57
CA PRO A 119 32.99 9.09 11.17
C PRO A 119 31.46 9.02 11.27
N ALA A 120 30.94 9.28 12.47
CA ALA A 120 29.51 9.45 12.65
C ALA A 120 29.02 10.51 11.66
N PRO A 121 27.88 10.32 10.97
CA PRO A 121 27.27 11.44 10.27
C PRO A 121 26.99 12.52 11.31
N ASP A 122 27.43 13.75 11.03
CA ASP A 122 27.19 14.93 11.87
C ASP A 122 25.69 15.05 12.16
N ARG A 123 25.29 14.47 13.28
CA ARG A 123 24.00 14.68 13.89
C ARG A 123 24.31 15.51 15.11
N ASP A 124 24.15 16.81 14.91
CA ASP A 124 24.16 17.82 15.95
C ASP A 124 22.99 17.54 16.90
N ALA A 125 23.19 16.57 17.80
CA ALA A 125 22.27 16.20 18.86
C ALA A 125 22.79 16.85 20.13
N GLY A 126 22.39 18.11 20.33
CA GLY A 126 22.68 18.91 21.51
C GLY A 126 22.33 18.17 22.81
N GLU A 127 23.20 18.38 23.80
CA GLU A 127 23.22 17.76 25.12
C GLU A 127 21.88 17.78 25.86
N ALA A 128 21.48 16.61 26.37
CA ALA A 128 20.46 16.51 27.41
C ALA A 128 21.07 16.91 28.78
N GLY A 129 21.01 18.21 29.09
CA GLY A 129 21.17 18.76 30.44
C GLY A 129 19.84 18.78 31.21
N PRO A 130 19.87 18.86 32.56
CA PRO A 130 18.74 18.48 33.41
C PRO A 130 17.62 19.53 33.46
N ALA A 131 16.40 19.04 33.70
CA ALA A 131 15.17 19.81 33.82
C ALA A 131 15.31 21.10 34.65
N ARG A 132 15.14 22.24 33.98
CA ARG A 132 14.72 23.50 34.59
C ARG A 132 13.62 24.09 33.72
N ALA A 133 12.45 24.26 34.33
CA ALA A 133 11.37 25.05 33.78
C ALA A 133 11.88 26.48 33.59
N ASP A 134 11.87 26.97 32.36
CA ASP A 134 11.53 28.34 32.03
C ASP A 134 11.32 28.44 30.51
N ASN A 135 10.28 29.20 30.18
CA ASN A 135 9.71 29.45 28.86
C ASN A 135 10.77 29.91 27.84
N ALA A 136 11.17 29.03 26.91
CA ALA A 136 12.07 29.38 25.81
C ALA A 136 11.34 29.16 24.48
N GLN A 137 10.88 30.28 23.91
CA GLN A 137 10.32 30.40 22.57
C GLN A 137 11.22 29.68 21.55
N ALA A 138 10.67 28.70 20.82
CA ALA A 138 11.33 28.11 19.67
C ALA A 138 11.72 29.22 18.68
N PRO A 139 12.87 29.14 17.99
CA PRO A 139 13.21 30.12 16.98
C PRO A 139 12.11 30.09 15.91
N ASN A 140 11.43 31.22 15.72
CA ASN A 140 10.46 31.41 14.65
C ASN A 140 11.21 31.26 13.32
N GLN A 141 11.26 30.05 12.76
CA GLN A 141 11.36 29.90 11.33
C GLN A 141 10.00 30.34 10.80
N GLU A 142 9.94 31.53 10.23
CA GLU A 142 8.83 31.92 9.35
C GLU A 142 8.84 30.91 8.20
N PHE A 143 7.96 29.93 8.30
CA PHE A 143 7.53 29.17 7.15
C PHE A 143 6.64 30.15 6.37
N ASP A 144 7.08 30.54 5.17
CA ASP A 144 6.20 31.26 4.26
C ASP A 144 4.98 30.37 4.03
N ASP A 145 3.81 30.87 4.43
CA ASP A 145 2.53 30.21 4.18
C ASP A 145 2.41 30.04 2.66
N ILE A 146 2.59 28.82 2.18
CA ILE A 146 2.39 28.48 0.77
C ILE A 146 0.89 28.56 0.52
N GLU A 147 0.41 29.75 0.15
CA GLU A 147 -0.98 29.98 -0.22
C GLU A 147 -1.23 29.30 -1.57
N PHE A 148 -2.12 28.32 -1.58
CA PHE A 148 -2.57 27.63 -2.78
C PHE A 148 -3.39 28.62 -3.64
N ASP A 149 -2.75 29.19 -4.65
CA ASP A 149 -3.41 30.03 -5.65
C ASP A 149 -3.77 29.17 -6.87
N PRO A 150 -5.06 28.86 -7.10
CA PRO A 150 -5.51 28.05 -8.24
C PRO A 150 -5.39 28.77 -9.59
N ALA A 151 -5.01 30.06 -9.62
CA ALA A 151 -4.72 30.82 -10.83
C ALA A 151 -3.21 30.96 -11.10
N ARG A 152 -2.36 30.38 -10.26
CA ARG A 152 -0.91 30.32 -10.48
C ARG A 152 -0.63 29.28 -11.55
N ASP A 153 -0.53 29.75 -12.80
CA ASP A 153 -0.05 28.96 -13.94
C ASP A 153 1.50 28.99 -13.95
N ASP A 154 2.13 28.37 -12.96
CA ASP A 154 3.57 28.07 -12.95
C ASP A 154 3.90 26.70 -13.57
N TYR A 155 2.99 26.20 -14.41
CA TYR A 155 3.36 25.23 -15.44
C TYR A 155 4.24 25.95 -16.46
N ASP A 156 5.56 25.71 -16.40
CA ASP A 156 6.48 26.09 -17.46
C ASP A 156 6.01 25.49 -18.80
N GLU A 157 5.36 26.30 -19.64
CA GLU A 157 4.92 25.98 -21.01
C GLU A 157 6.10 25.83 -22.00
N GLU A 158 7.27 25.39 -21.55
CA GLU A 158 8.44 25.14 -22.41
C GLU A 158 8.60 23.63 -22.69
N PHE A 159 7.53 23.00 -23.14
CA PHE A 159 7.57 21.68 -23.82
C PHE A 159 6.64 21.65 -25.05
N ASP A 160 6.58 22.73 -25.82
CA ASP A 160 5.98 22.71 -27.16
C ASP A 160 7.10 22.86 -28.20
N ALA A 161 7.85 21.78 -28.38
CA ALA A 161 8.72 21.59 -29.55
C ALA A 161 8.04 20.58 -30.49
N GLU A 162 7.31 21.14 -31.46
CA GLU A 162 7.01 20.60 -32.79
C GLU A 162 6.95 19.07 -32.95
N LEU A 163 5.74 18.51 -32.85
CA LEU A 163 5.38 17.35 -33.68
C LEU A 163 4.83 17.88 -35.00
N ASP A 164 5.73 18.30 -35.87
CA ASP A 164 5.42 18.65 -37.26
C ASP A 164 4.86 17.41 -37.98
N ASP A 165 3.71 17.62 -38.61
CA ASP A 165 2.95 16.66 -39.41
C ASP A 165 3.81 15.92 -40.45
N VAL A 166 3.91 14.60 -40.33
CA VAL A 166 4.30 13.72 -41.45
C VAL A 166 3.15 12.76 -41.75
N ASP A 167 2.05 13.33 -42.23
CA ASP A 167 1.06 12.61 -43.03
C ASP A 167 1.55 12.57 -44.47
N GLY A 168 2.49 11.65 -44.75
CA GLY A 168 2.92 11.35 -46.11
C GLY A 168 1.91 10.46 -46.83
N GLU A 169 0.98 11.05 -47.59
CA GLU A 169 0.28 10.32 -48.65
C GLU A 169 1.28 9.90 -49.75
N PRO A 170 1.31 8.61 -50.17
CA PRO A 170 2.07 8.23 -51.35
C PRO A 170 1.32 8.65 -52.61
N SER A 171 1.72 9.78 -53.20
CA SER A 171 1.35 10.16 -54.56
C SER A 171 1.95 9.17 -55.56
N ASP A 172 1.08 8.52 -56.33
CA ASP A 172 1.42 7.64 -57.44
C ASP A 172 2.38 8.33 -58.42
N GLY A 173 3.51 7.67 -58.70
CA GLY A 173 4.43 8.06 -59.74
C GLY A 173 3.89 7.64 -61.12
N GLU A 174 3.58 8.62 -61.96
CA GLU A 174 3.43 8.41 -63.40
C GLU A 174 4.74 7.86 -63.98
N GLN A 175 4.65 6.63 -64.50
CA GLN A 175 5.58 6.14 -65.50
C GLN A 175 4.96 6.37 -66.88
N ASN A 176 5.76 7.05 -67.71
CA ASN A 176 5.81 7.07 -69.17
C ASN A 176 5.17 8.27 -69.89
#